data_AF-A0A9E2KFW4-F1
#
_entry.id   AF-A0A9E2KFW4-F1
#
_cell.length_a   1.000
_cell.length_b   1.000
_cell.length_c   1.000
_cell.angle_alpha   90.00
_cell.angle_beta   90.00
_cell.angle_gamma   90.00
#
_symmetry.space_group_name_H-M   'P 1'
#
loop_
_entity.id
_entity.type
_entity.pdbx_description
1 polymer ?
#
loop_
_entity_poly.entity_id
_entity_poly.type
_entity_poly.pdbx_seq_one_letter_code
_entity_poly.pdbx_strand_id
1 'polypeptide(L)' 'MSSIVKAQSGRTAIQWIETFTLLQAQHSLRLTKLSIKEIAYRLHFPDQSVFGRYFKKHCGVSPSEYRNMTCK' A
#
# COMPACT_ATOMS: atom_id res chain seq x y z
N MET A 1 20.50 -20.27 -5.01
CA MET A 1 19.79 -19.04 -5.46
C MET A 1 18.92 -18.48 -4.34
N SER A 2 19.52 -18.07 -3.20
CA SER A 2 18.74 -17.65 -2.02
C SER A 2 19.58 -16.89 -0.98
N SER A 3 20.53 -16.04 -1.39
CA SER A 3 21.37 -15.32 -0.40
C SER A 3 21.67 -13.84 -0.71
N ILE A 4 21.13 -13.24 -1.77
CA ILE A 4 21.56 -11.89 -2.18
C ILE A 4 20.79 -10.77 -1.45
N VAL A 5 19.61 -11.05 -0.87
CA VAL A 5 18.79 -10.04 -0.18
C VAL A 5 19.11 -9.84 1.31
N LYS A 6 20.08 -10.56 1.88
CA LYS A 6 20.37 -10.52 3.33
C LYS A 6 21.51 -9.57 3.75
N ALA A 7 22.34 -9.07 2.84
CA ALA A 7 23.64 -8.49 3.24
C ALA A 7 23.82 -6.97 3.12
N GLN A 8 22.91 -6.19 2.49
CA GLN A 8 23.21 -4.78 2.22
C GLN A 8 22.34 -3.69 2.85
N SER A 9 21.13 -3.97 3.35
CA SER A 9 20.21 -2.84 3.62
C SER A 9 19.74 -2.66 5.05
N GLY A 10 19.94 -3.61 5.98
CA GLY A 10 19.42 -3.52 7.36
C GLY A 10 17.88 -3.37 7.46
N ARG A 11 17.19 -3.25 6.33
CA ARG A 11 15.74 -3.18 6.14
C ARG A 11 15.39 -4.20 5.06
N THR A 12 14.54 -5.15 5.40
CA THR A 12 14.13 -6.27 4.55
C THR A 12 13.56 -5.75 3.22
N ALA A 13 13.80 -6.44 2.09
CA ALA A 13 13.18 -6.09 0.80
C ALA A 13 11.65 -5.94 0.91
N ILE A 14 11.04 -6.69 1.81
CA ILE A 14 9.65 -6.55 2.23
C ILE A 14 9.34 -5.14 2.74
N GLN A 15 10.13 -4.55 3.63
CA GLN A 15 9.88 -3.18 4.12
C GLN A 15 9.96 -2.14 2.99
N TRP A 16 10.84 -2.33 2.01
CA TRP A 16 10.92 -1.44 0.85
C TRP A 16 9.67 -1.54 0.00
N ILE A 17 9.22 -2.77 -0.30
CA ILE A 17 7.96 -3.01 -1.02
C ILE A 17 6.80 -2.42 -0.24
N GLU A 18 6.76 -2.63 1.07
CA GLU A 18 5.72 -2.11 1.96
C GLU A 18 5.63 -0.59 1.92
N THR A 19 6.77 0.08 2.03
CA THR A 19 6.87 1.55 2.02
C THR A 19 6.51 2.12 0.65
N PHE A 20 7.01 1.50 -0.43
CA PHE A 20 6.71 1.91 -1.80
C PHE A 20 5.21 1.72 -2.12
N THR A 21 4.63 0.62 -1.66
CA THR A 21 3.21 0.30 -1.81
C THR A 21 2.34 1.32 -1.08
N LEU A 22 2.71 1.73 0.13
CA LEU A 22 2.03 2.78 0.87
C LEU A 22 2.07 4.12 0.13
N LEU A 23 3.24 4.49 -0.39
CA LEU A 23 3.41 5.72 -1.13
C LEU A 23 2.54 5.73 -2.39
N GLN A 24 2.54 4.63 -3.15
CA GLN A 24 1.69 4.44 -4.32
C GLN A 24 0.19 4.47 -3.98
N ALA A 25 -0.20 3.86 -2.86
CA ALA A 25 -1.58 3.87 -2.38
C ALA A 25 -2.05 5.29 -2.00
N GLN A 26 -1.23 6.04 -1.24
CA GLN A 26 -1.52 7.44 -0.90
C GLN A 26 -1.61 8.32 -2.16
N HIS A 27 -0.70 8.12 -3.11
CA HIS A 27 -0.68 8.88 -4.35
C HIS A 27 -1.91 8.57 -5.21
N SER A 28 -2.28 7.29 -5.31
CA SER A 28 -3.48 6.83 -6.02
C SER A 28 -4.76 7.38 -5.41
N LEU A 29 -4.85 7.42 -4.07
CA LEU A 29 -6.00 8.00 -3.36
C LEU A 29 -6.14 9.51 -3.58
N ARG A 30 -5.02 10.23 -3.73
CA ARG A 30 -5.02 11.68 -4.02
C ARG A 30 -5.31 12.00 -5.48
N LEU A 31 -4.69 11.26 -6.41
CA LEU A 31 -4.77 11.56 -7.84
C LEU A 31 -6.04 11.02 -8.48
N THR A 32 -6.60 9.92 -7.98
CA THR A 32 -7.68 9.23 -8.69
C THR A 32 -8.84 8.87 -7.77
N LYS A 33 -10.05 9.10 -8.26
CA LYS A 33 -11.31 8.65 -7.65
C LYS A 33 -11.54 7.13 -7.79
N LEU A 34 -10.48 6.34 -7.92
CA LEU A 34 -10.54 4.88 -8.14
C LEU A 34 -11.07 4.14 -6.91
N SER A 35 -11.76 3.03 -7.16
CA SER A 35 -12.24 2.15 -6.10
C SER A 35 -11.06 1.45 -5.41
N ILE A 36 -11.26 1.04 -4.16
CA ILE A 36 -10.25 0.28 -3.39
C ILE A 36 -9.81 -0.97 -4.16
N LYS A 37 -10.72 -1.57 -4.94
CA LYS A 37 -10.45 -2.73 -5.78
C LYS A 37 -9.44 -2.44 -6.90
N GLU A 38 -9.57 -1.34 -7.64
CA GLU A 38 -8.56 -0.94 -8.64
C GLU A 38 -7.21 -0.57 -8.02
N ILE A 39 -7.22 0.05 -6.84
CA ILE A 39 -5.97 0.39 -6.13
C ILE A 39 -5.25 -0.91 -5.72
N ALA A 40 -5.99 -1.89 -5.18
CA ALA A 40 -5.44 -3.21 -4.85
C ALA A 40 -4.88 -3.91 -6.10
N TYR A 41 -5.60 -3.85 -7.22
CA TYR A 41 -5.16 -4.43 -8.49
C TYR A 41 -3.87 -3.78 -9.03
N ARG A 42 -3.77 -2.45 -8.99
CA ARG A 42 -2.55 -1.70 -9.38
C ARG A 42 -1.34 -2.01 -8.52
N LEU A 43 -1.56 -2.27 -7.24
CA LEU A 43 -0.51 -2.63 -6.28
C LEU A 43 -0.20 -4.14 -6.31
N HIS A 44 -0.79 -4.89 -7.25
CA HIS A 44 -0.67 -6.34 -7.38
C HIS A 44 -1.06 -7.11 -6.12
N PHE A 45 -1.99 -6.57 -5.34
CA PHE A 45 -2.64 -7.37 -4.29
C PHE A 45 -3.69 -8.29 -4.91
N PRO A 46 -3.79 -9.53 -4.40
CA PRO A 46 -4.80 -10.47 -4.86
C PRO A 46 -6.22 -10.00 -4.50
N ASP A 47 -6.38 -9.29 -3.36
CA ASP A 47 -7.68 -8.89 -2.84
C ASP A 47 -7.68 -7.52 -2.16
N GLN A 48 -8.80 -6.80 -2.34
CA GLN A 48 -9.05 -5.54 -1.63
C GLN A 48 -9.09 -5.72 -0.11
N SER A 49 -9.47 -6.90 0.38
CA SER A 49 -9.54 -7.22 1.81
C SER A 49 -8.15 -7.29 2.44
N VAL A 50 -7.20 -7.89 1.73
CA VAL A 50 -5.79 -7.96 2.14
C VAL A 50 -5.19 -6.56 2.12
N PHE A 51 -5.41 -5.82 1.04
CA PHE A 51 -4.99 -4.43 0.93
C PHE A 51 -5.59 -3.56 2.03
N GLY A 52 -6.89 -3.69 2.34
CA GLY A 52 -7.55 -2.93 3.40
C GLY A 52 -6.98 -3.22 4.78
N ARG A 53 -6.74 -4.49 5.12
CA ARG A 53 -6.06 -4.89 6.37
C ARG A 53 -4.64 -4.32 6.46
N TYR A 54 -3.90 -4.40 5.36
CA TYR A 54 -2.55 -3.89 5.25
C TYR A 54 -2.50 -2.36 5.40
N PHE A 55 -3.30 -1.64 4.62
CA PHE A 55 -3.35 -0.19 4.63
C PHE A 55 -3.82 0.35 5.99
N LYS A 56 -4.81 -0.29 6.62
CA LYS A 56 -5.24 0.06 7.99
C LYS A 56 -4.14 -0.18 9.02
N LYS A 57 -3.35 -1.24 8.89
CA LYS A 57 -2.24 -1.54 9.81
C LYS A 57 -1.10 -0.52 9.72
N HIS A 58 -0.83 0.01 8.54
CA HIS A 58 0.27 0.95 8.31
C HIS A 58 -0.16 2.43 8.43
N CYS A 59 -1.32 2.79 7.89
CA CYS A 59 -1.81 4.18 7.87
C CYS A 59 -2.77 4.48 9.04
N GLY A 60 -3.23 3.45 9.78
CA GLY A 60 -4.22 3.57 10.85
C GLY A 60 -5.65 3.77 10.37
N VAL A 61 -5.84 4.23 9.13
CA VAL A 61 -7.14 4.54 8.52
C VAL A 61 -7.40 3.67 7.30
N SER A 62 -8.68 3.39 7.04
CA SER A 62 -9.09 2.64 5.84
C SER A 62 -8.92 3.52 4.59
N PRO A 63 -8.62 2.95 3.42
CA PRO A 63 -8.47 3.72 2.18
C PRO A 63 -9.75 4.49 1.78
N SER A 64 -10.95 3.95 2.08
CA SER A 64 -12.21 4.70 1.95
C SER A 64 -12.28 5.91 2.88
N GLU A 65 -11.81 5.76 4.11
CA GLU A 65 -11.85 6.82 5.13
C GLU A 65 -10.86 7.93 4.80
N TYR A 66 -9.67 7.54 4.34
CA TYR A 66 -8.64 8.46 3.86
C TYR A 66 -9.16 9.33 2.69
N ARG A 67 -9.95 8.73 1.79
CA ARG A 67 -10.58 9.44 0.67
C ARG A 67 -11.64 10.44 1.14
N ASN A 68 -12.45 10.07 2.13
CA ASN A 68 -13.41 10.99 2.74
C ASN A 68 -12.72 12.16 3.46
N MET A 69 -11.57 11.91 4.08
CA MET A 69 -10.81 12.93 4.81
C MET A 69 -10.19 14.00 3.89
N THR A 70 -9.80 13.65 2.66
CA THR A 70 -9.24 14.60 1.68
C THR A 70 -10.27 15.49 0.97
N CYS A 71 -11.57 15.30 1.21
CA CYS A 71 -12.64 16.09 0.58
C CYS A 71 -13.09 17.30 1.44
N LYS A 72 -12.24 17.80 2.33
CA LYS A 72 -12.51 19.00 3.13
C LYS A 72 -11.52 20.11 2.80
#